data_AF-A0A0L0V971-F1
#
_entry.id   AF-A0A0L0V971-F1
#
_cell.length_a   1.000
_cell.length_b   1.000
_cell.length_c   1.000
_cell.angle_alpha   90.00
_cell.angle_beta   90.00
_cell.angle_gamma   90.00
#
_symmetry.space_group_name_H-M   'P 1'
#
loop_
_entity.id
_entity.type
_entity.pdbx_description
1 polymer ?
#
loop_
_entity_poly.entity_id
_entity_poly.type
_entity_poly.pdbx_seq_one_letter_code
_entity_poly.pdbx_strand_id
1 'polypeptide(L)'
;MSACAMGKLHECVGDDLHPVLIGYSKDIYGAVEALAGACREKQVIRLVEKLFALVNTTYFPGHSLSDHVTSYRKKYSALKMSIQENPDFMTCSMGLAGALLLWSLSQDKSLIP
;
A
#
# COMPACT_ATOMS: atom_id res chain seq x y z
N MET A 1 3.96 36.21 -2.82
CA MET A 1 3.75 35.14 -1.81
C MET A 1 4.15 33.75 -2.32
N SER A 2 3.92 33.39 -3.60
CA SER A 2 4.28 32.05 -4.10
C SER A 2 5.79 31.75 -4.14
N ALA A 3 6.64 32.71 -4.51
CA ALA A 3 8.08 32.49 -4.61
C ALA A 3 8.75 32.12 -3.26
N CYS A 4 8.30 32.72 -2.15
CA CYS A 4 8.85 32.43 -0.82
C CYS A 4 8.42 31.05 -0.32
N ALA A 5 7.17 30.67 -0.57
CA ALA A 5 6.67 29.33 -0.21
C ALA A 5 7.29 28.23 -1.09
N MET A 6 7.56 28.48 -2.38
CA MET A 6 8.33 27.54 -3.23
C MET A 6 9.78 27.39 -2.78
N GLY A 7 10.43 28.48 -2.34
CA GLY A 7 11.78 28.42 -1.77
C GLY A 7 11.84 27.51 -0.54
N LYS A 8 10.91 27.68 0.40
CA LYS A 8 10.81 26.79 1.57
C LYS A 8 10.47 25.34 1.20
N LEU A 9 9.61 25.14 0.21
CA LEU A 9 9.26 23.81 -0.27
C LEU A 9 10.48 23.09 -0.84
N HIS A 10 11.30 23.82 -1.62
CA HIS A 10 12.56 23.33 -2.19
C HIS A 10 13.60 23.01 -1.12
N GLU A 11 13.65 23.72 0.01
CA GLU A 11 14.55 23.39 1.12
C GLU A 11 14.11 22.14 1.92
N CYS A 12 12.81 21.83 1.91
CA CYS A 12 12.25 20.74 2.70
C CYS A 12 12.20 19.39 1.96
N VAL A 13 12.29 19.37 0.63
CA VAL A 13 12.25 18.13 -0.16
C VAL A 13 13.65 17.61 -0.43
N GLY A 14 13.79 16.29 -0.57
CA GLY A 14 15.07 15.70 -0.98
C GLY A 14 15.47 16.09 -2.40
N ASP A 15 16.78 16.09 -2.68
CA ASP A 15 17.35 16.55 -3.95
C ASP A 15 16.73 15.88 -5.19
N ASP A 16 16.33 14.61 -5.04
CA ASP A 16 15.70 13.80 -6.09
C ASP A 16 14.33 14.35 -6.57
N LEU A 17 13.69 15.21 -5.76
CA LEU A 17 12.38 15.80 -6.03
C LEU A 17 12.48 17.25 -6.53
N HIS A 18 13.68 17.87 -6.50
CA HIS A 18 13.91 19.21 -7.06
C HIS A 18 13.52 19.33 -8.55
N PRO A 19 13.79 18.35 -9.43
CA PRO A 19 13.36 18.41 -10.82
C PRO A 19 11.83 18.52 -10.98
N VAL A 20 11.08 17.87 -10.08
CA VAL A 20 9.61 17.92 -10.05
C VAL A 20 9.14 19.33 -9.69
N LEU A 21 9.81 20.02 -8.75
CA LEU A 21 9.47 21.37 -8.34
C LEU A 21 9.76 22.45 -9.39
N ILE A 22 10.83 22.29 -10.19
CA ILE A 22 11.23 23.26 -11.22
C ILE A 22 10.12 23.45 -12.26
N GLY A 23 9.42 22.36 -12.63
CA GLY A 23 8.29 22.38 -13.56
C GLY A 23 7.06 23.18 -13.08
N TYR A 24 6.97 23.45 -11.78
CA TYR A 24 5.83 24.11 -11.13
C TYR A 24 6.25 25.36 -10.35
N SER A 25 7.37 25.99 -10.72
CA SER A 25 7.98 27.14 -10.03
C SER A 25 7.05 28.34 -9.75
N LYS A 26 5.94 28.47 -10.47
CA LYS A 26 4.93 29.54 -10.30
C LYS A 26 3.61 29.07 -9.68
N ASP A 27 3.43 27.76 -9.49
CA ASP A 27 2.21 27.14 -8.98
C ASP A 27 2.51 26.18 -7.82
N ILE A 28 2.31 26.66 -6.60
CA ILE A 28 2.52 25.86 -5.38
C ILE A 28 1.57 24.67 -5.31
N TYR A 29 0.31 24.84 -5.73
CA TYR A 29 -0.68 23.77 -5.61
C TYR A 29 -0.34 22.64 -6.57
N GLY A 30 0.00 22.99 -7.82
CA GLY A 30 0.54 22.03 -8.79
C GLY A 30 1.84 21.39 -8.34
N ALA A 31 2.75 22.15 -7.70
CA ALA A 31 4.00 21.62 -7.17
C ALA A 31 3.77 20.57 -6.06
N VAL A 32 2.86 20.85 -5.12
CA VAL A 32 2.51 19.92 -4.04
C VAL A 32 1.81 18.67 -4.59
N GLU A 33 0.92 18.82 -5.58
CA GLU A 33 0.26 17.68 -6.21
C GLU A 33 1.26 16.81 -7.01
N ALA A 34 2.18 17.45 -7.73
CA ALA A 34 3.24 16.77 -8.46
C ALA A 34 4.23 16.05 -7.52
N LEU A 35 4.56 16.66 -6.38
CA LEU A 35 5.34 16.01 -5.32
C LEU A 35 4.60 14.80 -4.75
N ALA A 36 3.31 14.93 -4.41
CA ALA A 36 2.51 13.81 -3.91
C ALA A 36 2.43 12.65 -4.93
N GLY A 37 2.38 12.99 -6.22
CA GLY A 37 2.47 12.03 -7.33
C GLY A 37 3.84 11.37 -7.45
N ALA A 38 4.92 12.17 -7.38
CA ALA A 38 6.31 11.70 -7.47
C ALA A 38 6.70 10.81 -6.28
N CYS A 39 6.24 11.15 -5.07
CA CYS A 39 6.39 10.36 -3.86
C CYS A 39 5.53 9.10 -3.85
N ARG A 40 4.68 8.88 -4.87
CA ARG A 40 3.76 7.75 -4.98
C ARG A 40 2.89 7.53 -3.74
N GLU A 41 2.64 8.58 -2.97
CA GLU A 41 2.03 8.50 -1.64
C GLU A 41 0.67 7.78 -1.69
N LYS A 42 -0.14 8.14 -2.69
CA LYS A 42 -1.45 7.50 -2.94
C LYS A 42 -1.34 6.00 -3.29
N GLN A 43 -0.24 5.56 -3.92
CA GLN A 43 -0.02 4.15 -4.27
C GLN A 43 0.44 3.35 -3.05
N VAL A 44 1.32 3.94 -2.23
CA VAL A 44 1.79 3.36 -0.96
C VAL A 44 0.62 3.18 0.02
N ILE A 45 -0.22 4.21 0.21
CA ILE A 45 -1.41 4.13 1.07
C ILE A 45 -2.32 2.98 0.62
N ARG A 46 -2.63 2.90 -0.68
CA ARG A 46 -3.45 1.81 -1.25
C ARG A 46 -2.83 0.43 -1.05
N LEU A 47 -1.51 0.31 -1.16
CA LEU A 47 -0.80 -0.95 -0.91
C LEU A 47 -0.96 -1.36 0.55
N VAL A 48 -0.76 -0.42 1.48
CA VAL A 48 -0.91 -0.64 2.93
C VAL A 48 -2.35 -1.01 3.29
N GLU A 49 -3.35 -0.33 2.73
CA GLU A 49 -4.77 -0.68 2.91
C GLU A 49 -5.07 -2.13 2.48
N LYS A 50 -4.53 -2.55 1.33
CA LYS A 50 -4.67 -3.93 0.84
C LYS A 50 -3.98 -4.94 1.74
N LEU A 51 -2.81 -4.61 2.28
CA LEU A 51 -2.11 -5.45 3.25
C LEU A 51 -2.95 -5.61 4.52
N PHE A 52 -3.46 -4.52 5.09
CA PHE A 52 -4.33 -4.57 6.26
C PHE A 52 -5.59 -5.39 6.00
N ALA A 53 -6.22 -5.24 4.83
CA ALA A 53 -7.38 -6.04 4.46
C ALA A 53 -7.06 -7.55 4.37
N LEU A 54 -5.85 -7.90 3.95
CA LEU A 54 -5.38 -9.29 3.92
C LEU A 54 -5.12 -9.83 5.34
N VAL A 55 -4.36 -9.10 6.16
CA VAL A 55 -3.99 -9.49 7.53
C VAL A 55 -5.22 -9.64 8.43
N ASN A 56 -6.20 -8.74 8.29
CA ASN A 56 -7.44 -8.77 9.06
C ASN A 56 -8.48 -9.76 8.49
N THR A 57 -8.12 -10.56 7.48
CA THR A 57 -9.00 -11.64 7.03
C THR A 57 -9.04 -12.70 8.11
N THR A 58 -10.22 -12.92 8.67
CA THR A 58 -10.46 -13.89 9.74
C THR A 58 -11.58 -14.83 9.31
N TYR A 59 -11.36 -16.13 9.47
CA TYR A 59 -12.37 -17.14 9.24
C TYR A 59 -13.29 -17.23 10.44
N PHE A 60 -14.59 -17.29 10.17
CA PHE A 60 -15.62 -17.46 11.19
C PHE A 60 -16.13 -18.90 11.16
N PRO A 61 -16.01 -19.66 12.27
CA PRO A 61 -16.55 -21.01 12.35
C PRO A 61 -18.03 -21.03 11.98
N GLY A 62 -18.42 -22.02 11.16
CA GLY A 62 -19.78 -22.14 10.62
C GLY A 62 -20.00 -21.45 9.27
N HIS A 63 -19.04 -20.65 8.79
CA HIS A 63 -19.03 -20.18 7.40
C HIS A 63 -18.33 -21.17 6.47
N SER A 64 -18.59 -21.06 5.17
CA SER A 64 -17.91 -21.84 4.13
C SER A 64 -16.41 -21.53 4.09
N LEU A 65 -15.59 -22.55 4.34
CA LEU A 65 -14.13 -22.46 4.22
C LEU A 65 -13.71 -22.13 2.77
N SER A 66 -14.42 -22.67 1.78
CA SER A 66 -14.17 -22.41 0.36
C SER A 66 -14.36 -20.92 0.03
N ASP A 67 -15.40 -20.30 0.57
CA ASP A 67 -15.66 -18.87 0.36
C ASP A 67 -14.60 -18.00 1.04
N HIS A 68 -14.15 -18.41 2.23
CA HIS A 68 -13.05 -17.75 2.93
C HIS A 68 -11.74 -17.80 2.14
N VAL A 69 -11.33 -18.99 1.67
CA VAL A 69 -10.13 -19.16 0.84
C VAL A 69 -10.24 -18.36 -0.45
N THR A 70 -11.41 -18.33 -1.07
CA THR A 70 -11.66 -17.53 -2.29
C THR A 70 -11.53 -16.03 -2.02
N SER A 71 -12.10 -15.55 -0.90
CA SER A 71 -11.98 -14.16 -0.46
C SER A 71 -10.53 -13.77 -0.16
N TYR A 72 -9.81 -14.63 0.57
CA TYR A 72 -8.39 -14.46 0.84
C TYR A 72 -7.58 -14.36 -0.45
N ARG A 73 -7.79 -15.30 -1.39
CA ARG A 73 -7.09 -15.30 -2.69
C ARG A 73 -7.35 -14.03 -3.48
N LYS A 74 -8.58 -13.51 -3.50
CA LYS A 74 -8.93 -12.25 -4.17
C LYS A 74 -8.14 -11.08 -3.58
N LYS A 75 -8.12 -10.95 -2.24
CA LYS A 75 -7.36 -9.90 -1.53
C LYS A 75 -5.85 -10.03 -1.78
N TYR A 76 -5.31 -11.24 -1.72
CA TYR A 76 -3.90 -11.49 -1.98
C TYR A 76 -3.50 -11.13 -3.42
N SER A 77 -4.32 -11.50 -4.41
CA SER A 77 -4.10 -11.09 -5.80
C SER A 77 -4.11 -9.58 -5.97
N ALA A 78 -5.06 -8.89 -5.32
CA ALA A 78 -5.14 -7.42 -5.37
C ALA A 78 -3.92 -6.74 -4.73
N LEU A 79 -3.39 -7.31 -3.64
CA LEU A 79 -2.15 -6.85 -3.01
C LEU A 79 -0.94 -7.09 -3.93
N LYS A 80 -0.84 -8.29 -4.53
CA LYS A 80 0.24 -8.65 -5.43
C LYS A 80 0.34 -7.70 -6.63
N MET A 81 -0.79 -7.29 -7.20
CA MET A 81 -0.82 -6.29 -8.28
C MET A 81 -0.23 -4.95 -7.82
N SER A 82 -0.59 -4.47 -6.62
CA SER A 82 -0.02 -3.19 -6.12
C SER A 82 1.44 -3.27 -5.70
N ILE A 83 1.91 -4.45 -5.28
CA ILE A 83 3.34 -4.70 -5.09
C ILE A 83 4.08 -4.61 -6.44
N GLN A 84 3.52 -5.18 -7.52
CA GLN A 84 4.13 -5.07 -8.85
C GLN A 84 4.20 -3.63 -9.35
N GLU A 85 3.22 -2.80 -8.99
CA GLU A 85 3.22 -1.36 -9.27
C GLU A 85 4.26 -0.59 -8.42
N ASN A 86 4.72 -1.17 -7.29
CA ASN A 86 5.62 -0.55 -6.31
C ASN A 86 6.71 -1.54 -5.81
N PRO A 87 7.60 -2.01 -6.69
CA PRO A 87 8.52 -3.12 -6.41
C PRO A 87 9.52 -2.82 -5.28
N ASP A 88 9.88 -1.55 -5.09
CA ASP A 88 10.87 -1.13 -4.10
C ASP A 88 10.28 -0.95 -2.69
N PHE A 89 8.95 -0.94 -2.56
CA PHE A 89 8.28 -0.66 -1.29
C PHE A 89 8.13 -1.90 -0.40
N MET A 90 7.69 -3.02 -0.98
CA MET A 90 7.39 -4.24 -0.23
C MET A 90 7.48 -5.49 -1.10
N THR A 91 7.91 -6.60 -0.53
CA THR A 91 7.75 -7.93 -1.14
C THR A 91 6.87 -8.81 -0.26
N CYS A 92 6.08 -9.70 -0.87
CA CYS A 92 5.32 -10.71 -0.16
C CYS A 92 5.73 -12.10 -0.67
N SER A 93 6.42 -12.85 0.18
CA SER A 93 6.84 -14.21 -0.16
C SER A 93 5.64 -15.16 -0.11
N MET A 94 5.75 -16.27 -0.84
CA MET A 94 4.72 -17.31 -0.81
C MET A 94 4.57 -17.91 0.61
N GLY A 95 5.66 -17.99 1.37
CA GLY A 95 5.63 -18.43 2.77
C GLY A 95 4.84 -17.48 3.67
N LEU A 96 5.04 -16.17 3.54
CA LEU A 96 4.26 -15.17 4.29
C LEU A 96 2.78 -15.22 3.93
N ALA A 97 2.46 -15.34 2.63
CA ALA A 97 1.09 -15.51 2.17
C ALA A 97 0.44 -16.81 2.72
N GLY A 98 1.20 -17.89 2.86
CA GLY A 98 0.74 -19.12 3.51
C GLY A 98 0.51 -18.92 5.01
N ALA A 99 1.45 -18.30 5.71
CA ALA A 99 1.35 -18.03 7.14
C ALA A 99 0.14 -17.14 7.47
N LEU A 100 -0.13 -16.11 6.66
CA LEU A 100 -1.31 -15.25 6.82
C LEU A 100 -2.62 -15.99 6.54
N LEU A 101 -2.64 -16.94 5.61
CA LEU A 101 -3.79 -17.81 5.41
C LEU A 101 -4.03 -18.70 6.64
N LEU A 102 -2.99 -19.34 7.18
CA LEU A 102 -3.11 -20.16 8.39
C LEU A 102 -3.53 -19.31 9.60
N TRP A 103 -2.96 -18.11 9.74
CA TRP A 103 -3.35 -17.14 10.75
C TRP A 103 -4.84 -16.79 10.65
N SER A 104 -5.35 -16.59 9.43
CA SER A 104 -6.77 -16.32 9.23
C SER A 104 -7.69 -17.44 9.72
N LEU A 105 -7.19 -18.67 9.80
CA LEU A 105 -7.92 -19.85 10.28
C LEU A 105 -7.73 -20.11 11.79
N SER A 106 -6.78 -19.44 12.43
CA SER A 106 -6.36 -19.71 13.82
C SER A 106 -7.45 -19.52 14.88
N GLN A 107 -8.56 -18.85 14.56
CA GLN A 107 -9.69 -18.72 15.48
C GLN A 107 -10.59 -19.96 15.51
N ASP A 108 -10.51 -20.84 14.52
CA ASP A 108 -11.27 -22.09 14.52
C ASP A 108 -10.49 -23.21 15.21
N LYS A 109 -10.83 -23.45 16.48
CA LYS A 109 -10.24 -24.53 17.29
C LYS A 109 -10.51 -25.93 16.74
N SER A 110 -11.48 -26.11 15.84
CA SER A 110 -11.75 -27.40 15.19
C SER A 110 -10.74 -27.72 14.08
N LEU A 111 -10.03 -26.70 13.58
CA LEU A 111 -9.01 -26.82 12.53
C LEU A 111 -7.58 -26.87 13.09
N ILE A 112 -7.42 -26.70 14.40
CA ILE A 112 -6.14 -26.82 15.10
C ILE A 112 -6.03 -28.30 15.58
N PRO A 113 -4.96 -29.03 15.20
CA PRO A 113 -4.79 -30.44 15.56
C PRO A 113 -4.65 -30.67 17.07
#